data_AF-A0A5K3FXN4-F1
#
_entry.id   AF-A0A5K3FXN4-F1
#
_cell.length_a   1.000
_cell.length_b   1.000
_cell.length_c   1.000
_cell.angle_alpha   90.00
_cell.angle_beta   90.00
_cell.angle_gamma   90.00
#
_symmetry.space_group_name_H-M   'P 1'
#
loop_
_entity.id
_entity.type
_entity.pdbx_description
1 polymer ?
#
loop_
_entity_poly.entity_id
_entity_poly.type
_entity_poly.pdbx_seq_one_letter_code
_entity_poly.pdbx_strand_id
1 'polypeptide(L)'
;MIFGIVSSAPASVTVTPESTTSVVVGIRAPTDATGIGRYEVTVVGVEPIKSCIVPQGDKLECRVDDLQSATEYGVTVSSCINDAHPAVCSEFVTSSGWTKPHRE
;
A
#
# COMPACT_ATOMS: atom_id res chain seq x y z
N MET A 1 -22.57 17.57 -11.50
CA MET A 1 -22.16 16.52 -10.54
C MET A 1 -20.66 16.38 -10.68
N ILE A 2 -19.89 16.95 -9.76
CA ILE A 2 -18.43 16.80 -9.75
C ILE A 2 -18.18 15.59 -8.87
N PHE A 3 -17.90 14.44 -9.48
CA PHE A 3 -17.32 13.30 -8.76
C PHE A 3 -15.98 13.80 -8.19
N GLY A 4 -15.89 13.92 -6.87
CA GLY A 4 -14.70 14.39 -6.18
C GLY A 4 -13.57 13.38 -6.35
N ILE A 5 -12.76 13.56 -7.38
CA ILE A 5 -11.49 12.86 -7.52
C ILE A 5 -10.58 13.46 -6.43
N VAL A 6 -10.25 12.68 -5.40
CA VAL A 6 -9.05 12.98 -4.62
C VAL A 6 -7.88 12.75 -5.59
N SER A 7 -7.40 13.81 -6.21
CA SER A 7 -6.31 13.77 -7.21
C SER A 7 -4.94 13.40 -6.60
N SER A 8 -4.91 13.03 -5.33
CA SER A 8 -3.71 12.79 -4.54
C SER A 8 -3.46 11.29 -4.31
N ALA A 9 -3.74 10.47 -5.33
CA ALA A 9 -3.31 9.06 -5.33
C ALA A 9 -1.78 8.97 -5.14
N PRO A 10 -1.25 7.87 -4.58
CA PRO A 10 0.19 7.67 -4.48
C PRO A 10 0.90 7.91 -5.82
N ALA A 11 2.06 8.57 -5.83
CA ALA A 11 2.82 8.77 -7.06
C ALA A 11 3.39 7.46 -7.61
N SER A 12 3.83 6.58 -6.71
CA SER A 12 4.33 5.24 -7.05
C SER A 12 4.31 4.33 -5.82
N VAL A 13 4.25 3.03 -6.05
CA VAL A 13 4.33 2.00 -5.01
C VAL A 13 5.43 1.01 -5.39
N THR A 14 6.28 0.68 -4.43
CA THR A 14 7.35 -0.32 -4.58
C THR A 14 7.12 -1.46 -3.61
N VAL A 15 7.19 -2.70 -4.08
CA VAL A 15 7.11 -3.88 -3.21
C VAL A 15 8.48 -4.55 -3.22
N THR A 16 9.11 -4.62 -2.06
CA THR A 16 10.48 -5.13 -1.91
C THR A 16 10.53 -6.39 -1.03
N PRO A 17 11.31 -7.41 -1.42
CA PRO A 17 11.49 -8.61 -0.62
C PRO A 17 12.21 -8.30 0.68
N GLU A 18 11.58 -8.57 1.81
CA GLU A 18 12.23 -8.40 3.12
C GLU A 18 12.69 -9.75 3.68
N SER A 19 11.82 -10.76 3.66
CA SER A 19 12.13 -12.12 4.07
C SER A 19 11.49 -13.16 3.13
N THR A 20 11.59 -14.43 3.49
CA THR A 20 10.87 -15.51 2.80
C THR A 20 9.36 -15.44 3.03
N THR A 21 8.90 -14.72 4.05
CA THR A 21 7.47 -14.65 4.42
C THR A 21 6.98 -13.22 4.58
N SER A 22 7.76 -12.23 4.12
CA SER A 22 7.39 -10.82 4.23
C SER A 22 7.94 -9.96 3.10
N VAL A 23 7.19 -8.91 2.78
CA VAL A 23 7.59 -7.85 1.85
C VAL A 23 7.43 -6.49 2.52
N VAL A 24 8.22 -5.52 2.09
CA VAL A 24 8.06 -4.11 2.48
C VAL A 24 7.48 -3.34 1.30
N VAL A 25 6.33 -2.71 1.54
CA VAL A 25 5.63 -1.83 0.62
C VAL A 25 6.07 -0.40 0.91
N GLY A 26 6.85 0.17 0.01
CA GLY A 26 7.22 1.58 0.00
C GLY A 26 6.24 2.39 -0.85
N ILE A 27 5.87 3.57 -0.35
CA ILE A 27 4.88 4.47 -0.96
C ILE A 27 5.57 5.79 -1.23
N ARG A 28 5.44 6.29 -2.45
CA ARG A 28 5.83 7.66 -2.78
C ARG A 28 4.59 8.53 -2.74
N ALA A 29 4.58 9.52 -1.87
CA ALA A 29 3.52 10.52 -1.82
C ALA A 29 3.35 11.23 -3.18
N PRO A 30 2.14 11.68 -3.53
CA PRO A 30 1.92 12.59 -4.65
C PRO A 30 2.68 13.91 -4.48
N THR A 31 2.79 14.67 -5.57
CA THR A 31 3.39 16.02 -5.54
C THR A 31 2.59 16.96 -4.63
N ASP A 32 1.26 16.85 -4.64
CA ASP A 32 0.39 17.50 -3.66
C ASP A 32 -0.19 16.44 -2.71
N ALA A 33 0.38 16.37 -1.51
CA ALA A 33 -0.06 15.47 -0.44
C ALA A 33 -0.97 16.17 0.59
N THR A 34 -1.43 17.38 0.26
CA THR A 34 -2.27 18.19 1.15
C THR A 34 -3.58 17.46 1.45
N GLY A 35 -3.93 17.32 2.72
CA GLY A 35 -5.16 16.65 3.15
C GLY A 35 -5.12 15.12 3.15
N ILE A 36 -4.03 14.48 2.70
CA ILE A 36 -3.84 13.04 2.92
C ILE A 36 -3.55 12.81 4.39
N GLY A 37 -4.35 11.99 5.06
CA GLY A 37 -4.12 11.61 6.44
C GLY A 37 -3.37 10.28 6.59
N ARG A 38 -3.64 9.34 5.68
CA ARG A 38 -3.05 8.00 5.69
C ARG A 38 -3.05 7.38 4.29
N TYR A 39 -2.29 6.32 4.14
CA TYR A 39 -2.32 5.41 3.00
C TYR A 39 -2.78 4.04 3.45
N GLU A 40 -3.67 3.42 2.68
CA GLU A 40 -4.18 2.08 2.95
C GLU A 40 -3.59 1.12 1.93
N VAL A 41 -2.88 0.11 2.43
CA VAL A 41 -2.19 -0.91 1.63
C VAL A 41 -2.94 -2.22 1.79
N THR A 42 -3.27 -2.90 0.69
CA THR A 42 -3.94 -4.21 0.70
C THR A 42 -3.25 -5.18 -0.26
N VAL A 43 -3.02 -6.41 0.18
CA VAL A 43 -2.51 -7.49 -0.67
C VAL A 43 -3.68 -8.16 -1.41
N VAL A 44 -3.51 -8.34 -2.71
CA VAL A 44 -4.51 -8.92 -3.60
C VAL A 44 -4.45 -10.44 -3.54
N GLY A 45 -5.62 -11.09 -3.43
CA GLY A 45 -5.75 -12.54 -3.60
C GLY A 45 -5.23 -13.39 -2.45
N VAL A 46 -5.08 -12.82 -1.25
CA VAL A 46 -4.64 -13.53 -0.04
C VAL A 46 -5.77 -13.57 0.99
N GLU A 47 -6.00 -14.74 1.57
CA GLU A 47 -6.98 -14.97 2.65
C GLU A 47 -6.26 -15.53 3.89
N PRO A 48 -6.40 -14.90 5.08
CA PRO A 48 -7.12 -13.65 5.33
C PRO A 48 -6.44 -12.45 4.65
N ILE A 49 -7.23 -11.44 4.29
CA ILE A 49 -6.74 -10.20 3.68
C ILE A 49 -5.61 -9.62 4.54
N LYS A 50 -4.44 -9.44 3.91
CA LYS A 50 -3.29 -8.79 4.53
C LYS A 50 -3.28 -7.32 4.12
N SER A 51 -3.29 -6.43 5.09
CA SER A 51 -3.31 -4.98 4.87
C SER A 51 -2.51 -4.25 5.94
N CYS A 52 -2.17 -3.01 5.65
CA CYS A 52 -1.61 -2.12 6.65
C CYS A 52 -1.91 -0.66 6.35
N ILE A 53 -1.84 0.16 7.40
CA ILE A 53 -2.12 1.58 7.33
C ILE A 53 -0.81 2.33 7.57
N VAL A 54 -0.45 3.19 6.63
CA VAL A 54 0.73 4.04 6.73
C VAL A 54 0.25 5.47 6.98
N PRO A 55 0.46 6.05 8.18
CA PRO A 55 0.12 7.44 8.41
C PRO A 55 0.95 8.36 7.51
N GLN A 56 0.43 9.54 7.19
CA GLN A 56 1.26 10.57 6.55
C GLN A 56 2.45 10.92 7.47
N GLY A 57 3.65 11.02 6.91
CA GLY A 57 4.87 11.36 7.65
C GLY A 57 6.13 11.11 6.83
N ASP A 58 7.29 11.10 7.49
CA ASP A 58 8.60 10.94 6.85
C ASP A 58 8.86 9.51 6.33
N LYS A 59 8.24 8.51 6.98
CA LYS A 59 8.42 7.09 6.64
C LYS A 59 7.14 6.53 6.04
N LEU A 60 7.09 6.50 4.71
CA LEU A 60 5.95 6.02 3.94
C LEU A 60 6.15 4.56 3.51
N GLU A 61 6.38 3.67 4.47
CA GLU A 61 6.56 2.25 4.20
C GLU A 61 5.89 1.39 5.27
N CYS A 62 5.47 0.20 4.86
CA CYS A 62 4.89 -0.80 5.75
C CYS A 62 5.40 -2.19 5.37
N ARG A 63 5.59 -3.04 6.39
CA ARG A 63 5.88 -4.45 6.25
C ARG A 63 4.59 -5.28 6.24
N VAL A 64 4.48 -6.21 5.31
CA VAL A 64 3.41 -7.19 5.25
C VAL A 64 3.98 -8.59 5.49
N ASP A 65 3.46 -9.27 6.51
CA ASP A 65 3.90 -10.59 6.99
C ASP A 65 2.94 -11.72 6.59
N ASP A 66 3.28 -12.94 7.01
CA ASP A 66 2.54 -14.20 6.77
C ASP A 66 2.33 -14.54 5.29
N LEU A 67 3.32 -14.21 4.47
CA LEU A 67 3.33 -14.53 3.05
C LEU A 67 4.05 -15.87 2.80
N GLN A 68 3.73 -16.50 1.66
CA GLN A 68 4.40 -17.69 1.18
C GLN A 68 5.72 -17.31 0.52
N SER A 69 6.74 -18.16 0.67
CA SER A 69 8.05 -17.98 0.05
C SER A 69 8.01 -18.14 -1.46
N ALA A 70 8.93 -17.47 -2.15
CA ALA A 70 9.06 -17.50 -3.61
C ALA A 70 7.72 -17.24 -4.34
N THR A 71 6.89 -16.37 -3.78
CA THR A 71 5.55 -16.07 -4.32
C THR A 71 5.44 -14.58 -4.66
N GLU A 72 4.82 -14.28 -5.80
CA GLU A 72 4.50 -12.91 -6.19
C GLU A 72 3.20 -12.45 -5.53
N TYR A 73 3.23 -11.25 -4.96
CA TYR A 73 2.08 -10.61 -4.36
C TYR A 73 1.78 -9.29 -5.06
N GLY A 74 0.55 -9.15 -5.54
CA GLY A 74 -0.01 -7.87 -5.94
C GLY A 74 -0.43 -7.06 -4.72
N VAL A 75 -0.19 -5.76 -4.74
CA VAL A 75 -0.53 -4.82 -3.68
C VAL A 75 -1.24 -3.62 -4.28
N THR A 76 -2.35 -3.22 -3.67
CA THR A 76 -3.06 -1.98 -3.98
C THR A 76 -2.86 -0.98 -2.85
N VAL A 77 -2.61 0.28 -3.21
CA VAL A 77 -2.44 1.38 -2.25
C VAL A 77 -3.29 2.58 -2.66
N SER A 78 -4.11 3.07 -1.75
CA SER A 78 -4.85 4.33 -1.90
C SER A 78 -4.42 5.33 -0.83
N SER A 79 -4.59 6.62 -1.09
CA SER A 79 -4.47 7.67 -0.08
C SER A 79 -5.84 8.05 0.44
N CYS A 80 -5.97 8.33 1.73
CA CYS A 80 -7.24 8.62 2.38
C CYS A 80 -7.12 9.82 3.33
N ILE A 81 -8.20 10.59 3.45
CA ILE A 81 -8.31 11.68 4.42
C ILE A 81 -8.54 11.08 5.82
N ASN A 82 -7.85 11.59 6.84
CA ASN A 82 -8.10 11.17 8.22
C ASN A 82 -9.49 11.62 8.70
N ASP A 83 -10.12 10.80 9.55
CA ASP A 83 -11.38 11.11 10.23
C ASP A 83 -12.60 11.40 9.32
N ALA A 84 -12.49 11.12 8.01
CA ALA A 84 -13.59 11.21 7.06
C ALA A 84 -14.54 10.00 7.17
N HIS A 85 -15.84 10.26 7.32
CA HIS A 85 -16.89 9.24 7.42
C HIS A 85 -18.03 9.58 6.44
N PRO A 86 -18.28 8.77 5.38
CA PRO A 86 -17.55 7.56 5.00
C PRO A 86 -16.09 7.86 4.57
N ALA A 87 -15.24 6.83 4.58
CA ALA A 87 -13.84 6.98 4.18
C ALA A 87 -13.75 7.53 2.75
N VAL A 88 -13.07 8.67 2.60
CA VAL A 88 -12.80 9.29 1.30
C VAL A 88 -11.36 8.98 0.92
N CYS A 89 -11.19 8.15 -0.11
CA CYS A 89 -9.89 7.73 -0.60
C CYS A 89 -9.74 8.02 -2.11
N SER A 90 -8.50 8.12 -2.56
CA SER A 90 -8.14 8.23 -3.97
C SER A 90 -8.38 6.92 -4.73
N GLU A 91 -8.19 6.97 -6.04
CA GLU A 91 -7.93 5.77 -6.85
C GLU A 91 -6.72 5.00 -6.27
N PHE A 92 -6.74 3.67 -6.44
CA PHE A 92 -5.65 2.82 -5.99
C PHE A 92 -4.55 2.72 -7.04
N VAL A 93 -3.30 2.66 -6.58
CA VAL A 93 -2.13 2.31 -7.39
C VAL A 93 -1.77 0.87 -7.10
N THR A 94 -1.58 0.08 -8.16
CA THR A 94 -1.20 -1.33 -8.05
C THR A 94 0.28 -1.52 -8.35
N SER A 95 0.94 -2.37 -7.56
CA SER A 95 2.32 -2.81 -7.79
C SER A 95 2.44 -4.27 -7.36
N SER A 96 3.46 -4.98 -7.82
CA SER A 96 3.73 -6.36 -7.39
C SER A 96 5.17 -6.54 -6.96
N GLY A 97 5.41 -7.55 -6.14
CA GLY A 97 6.75 -7.94 -5.70
C GLY A 97 6.78 -9.34 -5.14
N TRP A 98 7.99 -9.88 -5.01
CA TRP A 98 8.23 -11.26 -4.61
C TRP A 98 8.72 -11.33 -3.17
N THR A 99 8.34 -12.38 -2.45
CA THR A 99 9.06 -12.80 -1.24
C THR A 99 10.37 -13.48 -1.61
N LYS A 100 11.34 -13.49 -0.69
CA LYS A 100 12.60 -14.20 -0.93
C LYS A 100 12.34 -15.71 -1.08
N PRO A 101 13.09 -16.42 -1.92
CA PRO A 101 13.05 -17.87 -1.94
C PRO A 101 13.65 -18.43 -0.64
N HIS A 102 13.16 -19.59 -0.21
CA HIS A 102 13.85 -20.37 0.81
C HIS A 102 15.21 -20.77 0.25
N ARG A 103 16.31 -20.39 0.92
CA ARG A 103 17.62 -20.96 0.59
C ARG A 103 17.70 -22.33 1.25
N GLU A 104 17.91 -23.34 0.43
CA GLU A 104 18.27 -24.70 0.86
C GLU A 104 19.69 -24.76 1.46
#